data_AF-A0A6A6V3N7-F1
#
_entry.id   AF-A0A6A6V3N7-F1
#
_cell.length_a   1.000
_cell.length_b   1.000
_cell.length_c   1.000
_cell.angle_alpha   90.00
_cell.angle_beta   90.00
_cell.angle_gamma   90.00
#
_symmetry.space_group_name_H-M   'P 1'
#
loop_
_entity.id
_entity.type
_entity.pdbx_description
1 polymer ?
#
loop_
_entity_poly.entity_id
_entity_poly.type
_entity_poly.pdbx_seq_one_letter_code
_entity_poly.pdbx_strand_id
1 'polypeptide(L)'
;MLDSTSTATAVLLGSASILLLAIMLHPSSLLRWLQRKRYQYEVTFSLYMLTSTEKFIFNSILFLLLSLLIIAASLYLPEHVVLITNRVLYYFSGNDSSYDAFMDTGKQGMVTAYGSV
;
A
#
# COMPACT_ATOMS: atom_id res chain seq x y z
N MET A 1 0.31 -38.52 28.20
CA MET A 1 1.34 -37.58 27.71
C MET A 1 0.59 -36.52 26.93
N LEU A 2 0.76 -35.23 27.27
CA LEU A 2 0.17 -34.16 26.46
C LEU A 2 1.10 -33.95 25.27
N ASP A 3 0.64 -34.30 24.07
CA ASP A 3 1.44 -34.16 22.86
C ASP A 3 1.65 -32.67 22.55
N SER A 4 2.85 -32.32 22.09
CA SER A 4 3.27 -30.93 21.87
C SER A 4 2.37 -30.17 20.86
N THR A 5 1.63 -30.90 20.03
CA THR A 5 0.65 -30.34 19.10
C THR A 5 -0.61 -29.85 19.82
N SER A 6 -1.05 -30.55 20.86
CA SER A 6 -2.22 -30.18 21.65
C SER A 6 -1.96 -28.92 22.47
N THR A 7 -0.77 -28.79 23.05
CA THR A 7 -0.36 -27.59 23.78
C THR A 7 -0.25 -26.37 22.86
N ALA A 8 0.30 -26.53 21.64
CA ALA A 8 0.36 -25.46 20.64
C ALA A 8 -1.03 -24.99 20.20
N THR A 9 -1.97 -25.92 19.94
CA THR A 9 -3.35 -25.56 19.56
C THR A 9 -4.09 -24.82 20.67
N ALA A 10 -3.89 -25.20 21.93
CA ALA A 10 -4.51 -24.52 23.08
C ALA A 10 -3.99 -23.08 23.24
N VAL A 11 -2.70 -22.85 23.02
CA VAL A 11 -2.09 -21.51 23.08
C VAL A 11 -2.57 -20.62 21.92
N LEU A 12 -2.69 -21.19 20.71
CA LEU A 12 -3.21 -20.47 19.54
C LEU A 12 -4.68 -20.06 19.72
N LEU A 13 -5.54 -20.96 20.21
CA LEU A 13 -6.93 -20.60 20.51
C LEU A 13 -7.01 -19.56 21.63
N GLY A 14 -6.25 -19.73 22.72
CA GLY A 14 -6.23 -18.78 23.83
C GLY A 14 -5.83 -17.37 23.37
N SER A 15 -4.75 -17.27 22.60
CA SER A 15 -4.29 -15.99 22.04
C SER A 15 -5.28 -15.38 21.05
N ALA A 16 -5.88 -16.18 20.16
CA ALA A 16 -6.90 -15.72 19.22
C ALA A 16 -8.16 -15.19 19.94
N SER A 17 -8.61 -15.85 21.01
CA SER A 17 -9.76 -15.39 21.81
C SER A 17 -9.46 -14.08 22.55
N ILE A 18 -8.25 -13.91 23.08
CA ILE A 18 -7.82 -12.65 23.74
C ILE A 18 -7.75 -11.51 22.71
N LEU A 19 -7.27 -11.79 21.50
CA LEU A 19 -7.18 -10.80 20.42
C LEU A 19 -8.58 -10.39 19.94
N LEU A 20 -9.51 -11.34 19.79
CA LEU A 20 -10.91 -11.05 19.47
C LEU A 20 -11.60 -10.24 20.57
N LEU A 21 -11.36 -10.56 21.85
CA LEU A 21 -11.92 -9.82 22.97
C LEU A 21 -11.34 -8.40 23.02
N ALA A 22 -10.04 -8.23 22.75
CA ALA A 22 -9.42 -6.92 22.63
C ALA A 22 -10.03 -6.11 21.49
N ILE A 23 -10.26 -6.70 20.31
CA ILE A 23 -10.93 -6.03 19.19
C ILE A 23 -12.36 -5.62 19.56
N MET A 24 -13.12 -6.50 20.23
CA MET A 24 -14.49 -6.22 20.69
C MET A 24 -14.58 -5.16 21.80
N LEU A 25 -13.52 -4.97 22.59
CA LEU A 25 -13.48 -3.98 23.68
C LEU A 25 -13.00 -2.59 23.22
N HIS A 26 -12.36 -2.49 22.04
CA HIS A 26 -11.86 -1.24 21.47
C HIS A 26 -12.70 -0.58 20.35
N PRO A 27 -14.03 -0.83 20.17
CA PRO A 27 -14.78 -0.05 19.19
C PRO A 27 -14.88 1.42 19.63
N SER A 28 -14.78 1.69 20.93
CA SER A 28 -14.94 3.04 21.50
C SER A 28 -13.81 4.01 21.12
N SER A 29 -12.57 3.55 20.95
CA SER A 29 -11.46 4.42 20.54
C SER A 29 -11.55 4.80 19.07
N LEU A 30 -11.88 3.85 18.20
CA LEU A 30 -12.14 4.09 16.77
C LEU A 30 -13.40 4.94 16.57
N LEU A 31 -14.48 4.67 17.31
CA LEU A 31 -15.70 5.48 17.28
C LEU A 31 -15.44 6.89 17.79
N ARG A 32 -14.66 7.09 18.86
CA ARG A 32 -14.27 8.42 19.34
C ARG A 32 -13.36 9.16 18.37
N TRP A 33 -12.50 8.43 17.66
CA TRP A 33 -11.67 9.00 16.60
C TRP A 33 -12.51 9.40 15.37
N LEU A 34 -13.44 8.55 14.94
CA LEU A 34 -14.42 8.84 13.88
C LEU A 34 -15.36 10.00 14.27
N GLN A 35 -15.81 10.05 15.52
CA GLN A 35 -16.61 11.16 16.05
C GLN A 35 -15.82 12.46 16.00
N ARG A 36 -14.54 12.44 16.40
CA ARG A 36 -13.67 13.63 16.33
C ARG A 36 -13.47 14.11 14.88
N LYS A 37 -13.36 13.17 13.93
CA LYS A 37 -13.32 13.49 12.49
C LYS A 37 -14.65 14.05 11.99
N ARG A 38 -15.80 13.53 12.47
CA ARG A 38 -17.13 14.11 12.18
C ARG A 38 -17.28 15.54 12.71
N TYR A 39 -16.85 15.82 13.94
CA TYR A 39 -16.93 17.18 14.50
C TYR A 39 -16.13 18.20 13.68
N GLN A 40 -14.96 17.81 13.20
CA GLN A 40 -14.13 18.70 12.39
C GLN A 40 -14.70 18.89 10.96
N TYR A 41 -15.45 17.91 10.47
CA TYR A 41 -16.27 18.05 9.25
C TYR A 41 -17.39 19.08 9.40
N GLU A 42 -17.97 19.26 10.60
CA GLU A 42 -18.98 20.30 10.84
C GLU A 42 -18.36 21.70 10.93
N VAL A 43 -17.16 21.82 11.51
CA VAL A 43 -16.53 23.11 11.81
C VAL A 43 -15.75 23.72 10.64
N THR A 44 -15.19 22.90 9.74
CA THR A 44 -14.28 23.39 8.67
C THR A 44 -14.87 23.29 7.26
N PHE A 45 -15.96 22.53 7.11
CA PHE A 45 -16.55 22.27 5.80
C PHE A 45 -17.79 23.16 5.63
N SER A 46 -17.75 24.08 4.67
CA SER A 46 -18.86 24.99 4.28
C SER A 46 -20.20 24.26 4.05
N LEU A 47 -20.13 22.96 3.74
CA LEU A 47 -21.26 22.05 3.54
C LEU A 47 -22.16 21.82 4.77
N TYR A 48 -21.78 22.27 5.98
CA TYR A 48 -22.66 22.18 7.15
C TYR A 48 -23.86 23.17 7.09
N MET A 49 -23.78 24.19 6.24
CA MET A 49 -24.82 25.22 6.08
C MET A 49 -25.98 24.81 5.16
N LEU A 50 -25.82 23.77 4.34
CA LEU A 50 -26.91 23.23 3.53
C LEU A 50 -27.91 22.44 4.39
N THR A 51 -29.19 22.47 4.04
CA THR A 51 -30.27 21.82 4.80
C THR A 51 -30.01 20.32 4.99
N SER A 52 -30.47 19.72 6.10
CA SER A 52 -30.22 18.30 6.47
C SER A 52 -30.48 17.29 5.35
N THR A 53 -31.41 17.60 4.44
CA THR A 53 -31.72 16.78 3.25
C THR A 53 -30.63 16.85 2.17
N GLU A 54 -30.02 18.01 1.96
CA GLU A 54 -28.98 18.22 0.93
C GLU A 54 -27.64 17.57 1.32
N LYS A 55 -27.33 17.50 2.63
CA LYS A 55 -26.16 16.78 3.15
C LYS A 55 -26.17 15.29 2.77
N PHE A 56 -27.35 14.67 2.74
CA PHE A 56 -27.51 13.26 2.37
C PHE A 56 -27.18 13.03 0.88
N ILE A 57 -27.64 13.94 0.03
CA ILE A 57 -27.43 13.87 -1.42
C ILE A 57 -25.97 14.14 -1.78
N PHE A 58 -25.31 15.10 -1.13
CA PHE A 58 -23.88 15.31 -1.35
C PHE A 58 -23.03 14.13 -0.87
N ASN A 59 -23.35 13.56 0.29
CA ASN A 59 -22.61 12.41 0.81
C ASN A 59 -22.79 11.16 -0.06
N SER A 60 -23.96 10.97 -0.67
CA SER A 60 -24.17 9.86 -1.62
C SER A 60 -23.41 10.07 -2.92
N ILE A 61 -23.36 11.30 -3.46
CA ILE A 61 -22.55 11.63 -4.64
C ILE A 61 -21.05 11.44 -4.34
N LEU A 62 -20.58 11.88 -3.17
CA LEU A 62 -19.19 11.69 -2.75
C LEU A 62 -18.87 10.20 -2.60
N PHE A 63 -19.75 9.42 -1.97
CA PHE A 63 -19.60 7.97 -1.88
C PHE A 63 -19.58 7.29 -3.25
N LEU A 64 -20.42 7.74 -4.18
CA LEU A 64 -20.41 7.26 -5.57
C LEU A 64 -19.09 7.60 -6.25
N LEU A 65 -18.64 8.85 -6.18
CA LEU A 65 -17.38 9.29 -6.78
C LEU A 65 -16.18 8.53 -6.19
N LEU A 66 -16.17 8.32 -4.88
CA LEU A 66 -15.11 7.58 -4.20
C LEU A 66 -15.15 6.10 -4.59
N SER A 67 -16.33 5.49 -4.65
CA SER A 67 -16.51 4.11 -5.12
C SER A 67 -16.01 3.96 -6.57
N LEU A 68 -16.40 4.89 -7.45
CA LEU A 68 -15.93 4.97 -8.83
C LEU A 68 -14.41 5.11 -8.88
N LEU A 69 -13.83 5.98 -8.06
CA LEU A 69 -12.38 6.19 -7.97
C LEU A 69 -11.65 4.95 -7.46
N ILE A 70 -12.19 4.25 -6.46
CA ILE A 70 -11.61 3.02 -5.92
C ILE A 70 -11.60 1.93 -6.99
N ILE A 71 -12.69 1.78 -7.75
CA ILE A 71 -12.79 0.81 -8.85
C ILE A 71 -11.81 1.17 -9.96
N ALA A 72 -11.78 2.45 -10.38
CA ALA A 72 -10.86 2.94 -11.40
C ALA A 72 -9.40 2.77 -10.96
N ALA A 73 -9.07 3.10 -9.71
CA ALA A 73 -7.73 2.89 -9.16
C ALA A 73 -7.39 1.40 -9.10
N SER A 74 -8.29 0.55 -8.61
CA SER A 74 -8.01 -0.89 -8.51
C SER A 74 -7.79 -1.53 -9.89
N LEU A 75 -8.49 -1.05 -10.92
CA LEU A 75 -8.40 -1.61 -12.27
C LEU A 75 -7.26 -0.99 -13.09
N TYR A 76 -7.04 0.31 -13.00
CA TYR A 76 -6.12 1.06 -13.86
C TYR A 76 -4.75 1.30 -13.19
N LEU A 77 -4.72 1.58 -11.88
CA LEU A 77 -3.48 1.86 -11.17
C LEU A 77 -2.44 0.73 -11.27
N PRO A 78 -2.76 -0.57 -11.13
CA PRO A 78 -1.72 -1.61 -11.21
C PRO A 78 -1.04 -1.66 -12.58
N GLU A 79 -1.79 -1.49 -13.66
CA GLU A 79 -1.23 -1.45 -15.01
C GLU A 79 -0.29 -0.25 -15.18
N HIS A 80 -0.68 0.92 -14.67
CA HIS A 80 0.16 2.13 -14.70
C HIS A 80 1.42 2.03 -13.83
N VAL A 81 1.33 1.39 -12.67
CA VAL A 81 2.47 1.20 -11.75
C VAL A 81 3.51 0.30 -12.38
N VAL A 82 3.13 -0.75 -13.11
CA VAL A 82 4.08 -1.65 -13.80
C VAL A 82 4.88 -0.90 -14.88
N LEU A 83 4.21 -0.06 -15.68
CA LEU A 83 4.87 0.73 -16.71
C LEU A 83 5.90 1.71 -16.12
N ILE A 84 5.53 2.41 -15.04
CA ILE A 84 6.44 3.35 -14.35
C ILE A 84 7.60 2.59 -13.71
N THR A 85 7.33 1.45 -13.07
CA THR A 85 8.35 0.65 -12.38
C THR A 85 9.39 0.12 -13.34
N ASN A 86 9.00 -0.41 -14.51
CA ASN A 86 9.94 -0.87 -15.52
C ASN A 86 10.86 0.26 -16.01
N ARG A 87 10.32 1.47 -16.15
CA ARG A 87 11.10 2.65 -16.55
C ARG A 87 12.09 3.05 -15.45
N VAL A 88 11.66 3.05 -14.19
CA VAL A 88 12.50 3.37 -13.03
C VAL A 88 13.60 2.31 -12.85
N LEU A 89 13.27 1.03 -13.00
CA LEU A 89 14.25 -0.06 -12.95
C LEU A 89 15.31 0.09 -14.04
N TYR A 90 14.93 0.47 -15.27
CA TYR A 90 15.90 0.73 -16.33
C TYR A 90 16.90 1.84 -15.96
N TYR A 91 16.43 2.96 -15.39
CA TYR A 91 17.32 4.03 -14.95
C TYR A 91 18.19 3.63 -13.76
N PHE A 92 17.68 2.76 -12.88
CA PHE A 92 18.42 2.31 -11.72
C PHE A 92 19.48 1.24 -12.07
N SER A 93 19.15 0.27 -12.94
CA SER A 93 20.07 -0.80 -13.35
C SER A 93 21.06 -0.39 -14.44
N GLY A 94 20.71 0.63 -15.24
CA GLY A 94 21.52 1.06 -16.39
C GLY A 94 22.81 1.79 -16.04
N ASN A 95 23.00 2.18 -14.78
CA ASN A 95 24.20 2.92 -14.34
C ASN A 95 25.40 2.00 -14.08
N ASP A 96 25.17 0.71 -13.78
CA ASP A 96 26.24 -0.26 -13.53
C ASP A 96 26.54 -1.12 -14.78
N SER A 97 25.51 -1.56 -15.51
CA SER A 97 25.68 -2.47 -16.66
C SER A 97 26.36 -1.82 -17.86
N SER A 98 26.20 -0.50 -18.04
CA SER A 98 26.84 0.22 -19.15
C SER A 98 28.35 0.37 -18.88
N TYR A 99 28.74 0.74 -17.66
CA TYR A 99 30.15 0.91 -17.30
C TYR A 99 30.92 -0.41 -17.34
N ASP A 100 30.34 -1.49 -16.81
CA ASP A 100 30.97 -2.82 -16.81
C ASP A 100 31.11 -3.41 -18.22
N ALA A 101 30.14 -3.20 -19.12
CA ALA A 101 30.23 -3.65 -20.52
C ALA A 101 31.29 -2.87 -21.33
N PHE A 102 31.44 -1.56 -21.09
CA PHE A 102 32.53 -0.77 -21.67
C PHE A 102 33.90 -1.17 -21.10
N MET A 103 33.97 -1.53 -19.81
CA MET A 103 35.20 -1.98 -19.17
C MET A 103 35.63 -3.39 -19.58
N ASP A 104 34.70 -4.32 -19.82
CA ASP A 104 34.99 -5.67 -20.31
C ASP A 104 35.42 -5.66 -21.78
N THR A 105 34.74 -4.88 -22.62
CA THR A 105 35.13 -4.66 -24.02
C THR A 105 36.51 -3.98 -24.13
N GLY A 106 36.80 -3.02 -23.24
CA GLY A 106 38.12 -2.37 -23.17
C GLY A 106 39.26 -3.30 -22.74
N LYS A 107 38.98 -4.29 -21.88
CA LYS A 107 39.96 -5.31 -21.46
C LYS A 107 40.24 -6.34 -22.57
N GLN A 108 39.24 -6.76 -23.33
CA GLN A 108 39.42 -7.69 -24.47
C GLN A 108 40.23 -7.07 -25.63
N GLY A 109 40.08 -5.77 -25.87
CA GLY A 109 40.89 -5.04 -26.86
C GLY A 109 42.38 -4.95 -26.49
N MET A 110 42.69 -4.84 -25.19
CA MET A 110 44.08 -4.75 -24.69
C MET A 110 44.80 -6.11 -24.67
N VAL A 111 44.09 -7.20 -24.34
CA VAL A 111 44.67 -8.56 -24.30
C VAL A 111 44.99 -9.08 -25.70
N THR A 112 44.21 -8.71 -26.71
CA THR A 112 44.45 -9.09 -28.11
C THR A 112 45.61 -8.30 -28.73
N ALA A 113 45.89 -7.07 -28.26
CA ALA A 113 46.92 -6.21 -28.83
C ALA A 113 48.36 -6.51 -28.34
N TYR A 114 48.53 -7.18 -27.19
CA TYR A 114 49.84 -7.49 -26.59
C TYR A 114 50.14 -9.01 -26.50
N GLY A 115 49.27 -9.86 -27.07
CA GLY A 115 49.28 -11.31 -26.90
C GLY A 115 49.61 -12.11 -28.16
N SER A 116 50.48 -11.60 -29.03
CA SER A 116 51.02 -12.37 -30.17
C SER A 116 52.54 -12.20 -30.26
N VAL A 117 53.26 -13.02 -29.50
CA VAL A 117 54.67 -13.39 -29.76
C VAL A 117 54.71 -14.90 -29.91
#